data_AF-A0A5C6PK07-F1
#
_entry.id   AF-A0A5C6PK07-F1
#
_cell.length_a   1.000
_cell.length_b   1.000
_cell.length_c   1.000
_cell.angle_alpha   90.00
_cell.angle_beta   90.00
_cell.angle_gamma   90.00
#
_symmetry.space_group_name_H-M   'P 1'
#
loop_
_entity.id
_entity.type
_entity.pdbx_description
1 polymer ?
#
loop_
_entity_poly.entity_id
_entity_poly.type
_entity_poly.pdbx_seq_one_letter_code
_entity_poly.pdbx_strand_id
1 'polypeptide(L)'
;MLTTELLGSLGHAKPSTTIRTDVKVKELYDVEERLGTGKFGQVFKLVEKATKKVWAGKFIKAYSAKEKDNVRQEISIMNSLHHPKLVQCVDAFEGKSDIVMVLEMISGGELFERIIDEDFELTEREVIKYMLQIVDGVNFIHKQGVVHLDLKPENIMCVNKTGSKIKLIDFGLARRLENAGTLKVLFGTPEFVAPEVINYEAIGYATDMWSIGVICYILLSGLSPFMGDNDNETLSNVTSATWDFEDEAFDEISENAKDFITNLLKKDMKARLTCAQCFEHTWLKQDTNTMKAKKLSKERMKKYILRRKWQKTGHAVRAIGRLSSMAMMAGVSAKKGSPTEEDNQFLECLEYEQKAECKPTFSTVIKDVEVVEGSAARFDCKIEGYPDPEVVWYKDDQPIKETRHFQIDYDEDGNCSLVISEVSGDDDAKYTVKAVNSLGEATCTAELLVEVMAGEEEEEEEEEEE
;
A
#
# COMPACT_ATOMS: atom_id res chain seq x y z
N MET A 1 14.64 39.51 26.00
CA MET A 1 13.58 38.62 25.49
C MET A 1 13.15 39.15 24.13
N LEU A 2 13.67 38.56 23.06
CA LEU A 2 13.19 38.76 21.70
C LEU A 2 12.84 37.36 21.19
N THR A 3 11.60 37.21 20.74
CA THR A 3 10.95 35.96 20.39
C THR A 3 11.58 35.34 19.15
N THR A 4 11.67 34.02 19.17
CA THR A 4 12.26 33.12 18.16
C THR A 4 11.54 33.12 16.80
N GLU A 5 10.60 34.03 16.55
CA GLU A 5 9.79 34.08 15.32
C GLU A 5 10.40 34.94 14.19
N LEU A 6 11.54 35.61 14.42
CA LEU A 6 12.19 36.48 13.42
C LEU A 6 13.51 35.93 12.83
N LEU A 7 13.86 34.66 13.11
CA LEU A 7 15.03 33.98 12.51
C LEU A 7 14.69 33.10 11.29
N GLY A 8 13.48 33.22 10.74
CA GLY A 8 12.98 32.39 9.64
C GLY A 8 13.44 32.77 8.23
N SER A 9 14.36 33.72 8.04
CA SER A 9 14.73 34.24 6.70
C SER A 9 16.21 34.13 6.32
N LEU A 10 16.99 33.28 6.99
CA LEU A 10 18.35 32.93 6.55
C LEU A 10 18.40 31.43 6.31
N GLY A 11 18.49 31.03 5.03
CA GLY A 11 18.53 29.65 4.55
C GLY A 11 19.68 28.83 5.14
N HIS A 12 19.51 28.38 6.37
CA HIS A 12 20.26 27.26 6.91
C HIS A 12 19.64 26.02 6.28
N ALA A 13 20.31 25.48 5.26
CA ALA A 13 20.02 24.15 4.75
C ALA A 13 19.93 23.22 5.97
N LYS A 14 18.74 22.62 6.16
CA LYS A 14 18.55 21.60 7.19
C LYS A 14 19.58 20.50 6.89
N PRO A 15 20.42 20.09 7.86
CA PRO A 15 21.48 19.13 7.59
C PRO A 15 20.87 17.84 7.05
N SER A 16 21.43 17.32 5.96
CA SER A 16 20.99 16.05 5.36
C SER A 16 21.15 14.91 6.36
N THR A 17 20.12 14.09 6.50
CA THR A 17 20.14 12.92 7.38
C THR A 17 21.20 11.93 6.89
N THR A 18 22.23 11.72 7.72
CA THR A 18 23.27 10.72 7.46
C THR A 18 22.91 9.43 8.16
N ILE A 19 23.07 8.30 7.48
CA ILE A 19 22.77 6.98 8.05
C ILE A 19 23.90 6.57 8.98
N ARG A 20 23.58 6.35 10.26
CA ARG A 20 24.52 5.95 11.30
C ARG A 20 24.62 4.42 11.35
N THR A 21 25.83 3.90 11.33
CA THR A 21 26.12 2.45 11.38
C THR A 21 26.84 2.03 12.65
N ASP A 22 27.41 2.99 13.38
CA ASP A 22 28.25 2.83 14.56
C ASP A 22 27.48 2.96 15.88
N VAL A 23 26.30 3.59 15.85
CA VAL A 23 25.45 3.84 17.02
C VAL A 23 24.10 3.15 16.83
N LYS A 24 23.56 2.53 17.90
CA LYS A 24 22.19 1.98 17.85
C LYS A 24 21.15 3.05 18.17
N VAL A 25 19.99 3.00 17.53
CA VAL A 25 18.86 3.92 17.79
C VAL A 25 18.51 4.02 19.28
N LYS A 26 18.54 2.90 20.02
CA LYS A 26 18.23 2.84 21.46
C LYS A 26 19.24 3.57 22.35
N GLU A 27 20.41 3.93 21.82
CA GLU A 27 21.40 4.72 22.56
C GLU A 27 20.98 6.19 22.62
N LEU A 28 20.38 6.72 21.55
CA LEU A 28 19.97 8.12 21.41
C LEU A 28 18.47 8.36 21.66
N TYR A 29 17.63 7.35 21.46
CA TYR A 29 16.18 7.45 21.59
C TYR A 29 15.63 6.38 22.54
N ASP A 30 14.64 6.77 23.33
CA ASP A 30 13.76 5.84 24.04
C ASP A 30 12.67 5.38 23.06
N VAL A 31 12.50 4.06 22.90
CA VAL A 31 11.46 3.47 22.04
C VAL A 31 10.24 3.17 22.90
N GLU A 32 9.12 3.82 22.62
CA GLU A 32 7.89 3.73 23.40
C GLU A 32 6.80 2.92 22.67
N GLU A 33 5.53 3.33 22.75
CA GLU A 33 4.40 2.63 22.17
C GLU A 33 4.49 2.47 20.65
N ARG A 34 3.95 1.35 20.15
CA ARG A 34 3.76 1.12 18.72
C ARG A 34 2.62 1.99 18.22
N LEU A 35 2.88 2.78 17.19
CA LEU A 35 1.91 3.67 16.55
C LEU A 35 1.17 2.99 15.40
N GLY A 36 1.83 2.06 14.71
CA GLY A 36 1.22 1.32 13.60
C GLY A 36 2.14 0.25 13.02
N THR A 37 1.57 -0.53 12.10
CA THR A 37 2.28 -1.53 11.31
C THR A 37 1.97 -1.25 9.85
N GLY A 38 3.00 -1.15 9.00
CA GLY A 38 2.85 -0.96 7.56
C GLY A 38 3.51 -2.10 6.77
N LYS A 39 3.28 -2.12 5.45
CA LYS A 39 3.83 -3.11 4.49
C LYS A 39 5.35 -3.28 4.60
N PHE A 40 6.05 -2.22 5.01
CA PHE A 40 7.52 -2.16 5.04
C PHE A 40 8.12 -2.19 6.45
N GLY A 41 7.32 -2.30 7.52
CA GLY A 41 7.85 -2.32 8.88
C GLY A 41 6.91 -1.81 9.97
N GLN A 42 7.43 -1.75 11.18
CA GLN A 42 6.68 -1.29 12.35
C GLN A 42 7.05 0.15 12.70
N VAL A 43 6.06 0.97 13.05
CA VAL A 43 6.25 2.37 13.43
C VAL A 43 6.06 2.51 14.94
N PHE A 44 7.05 3.05 15.63
CA PHE A 44 7.04 3.30 17.07
C PHE A 44 7.20 4.78 17.37
N LYS A 45 6.68 5.22 18.51
CA LYS A 45 7.03 6.53 19.05
C LYS A 45 8.45 6.48 19.62
N LEU A 46 9.24 7.48 19.28
CA LEU A 46 10.59 7.68 19.78
C LEU A 46 10.66 8.97 20.59
N VAL A 47 11.33 8.92 21.74
CA VAL A 47 11.65 10.11 22.53
C VAL A 47 13.16 10.31 22.52
N GLU A 48 13.62 11.40 21.94
CA GLU A 48 15.04 11.73 21.90
C GLU A 48 15.56 11.99 23.31
N LYS A 49 16.58 11.25 23.75
CA LYS A 49 17.03 11.28 25.15
C LYS A 49 17.57 12.65 25.56
N ALA A 50 18.27 13.33 24.64
CA ALA A 50 18.93 14.60 24.91
C ALA A 50 17.94 15.76 25.05
N THR A 51 16.92 15.83 24.19
CA THR A 51 16.00 16.97 24.08
C THR A 51 14.61 16.69 24.64
N LYS A 52 14.28 15.42 24.85
CA LYS A 52 12.92 14.90 25.12
C LYS A 52 11.92 15.18 24.00
N LYS A 53 12.40 15.50 22.80
CA LYS A 53 11.54 15.70 21.63
C LYS A 53 10.99 14.37 21.12
N VAL A 54 9.73 14.38 20.69
CA VAL A 54 9.00 13.22 20.21
C VAL A 54 9.11 13.09 18.69
N TRP A 55 9.35 11.87 18.23
CA TRP A 55 9.59 11.49 16.84
C TRP A 55 8.89 10.17 16.51
N ALA A 56 8.75 9.84 15.23
CA ALA A 56 8.24 8.54 14.77
C ALA A 56 9.40 7.71 14.21
N GLY A 57 9.61 6.50 14.73
CA GLY A 57 10.62 5.56 14.26
C GLY A 57 10.01 4.49 13.37
N LYS A 58 10.32 4.48 12.09
CA LYS A 58 9.95 3.42 11.13
C LYS A 58 11.06 2.36 11.12
N PHE A 59 10.80 1.19 11.69
CA PHE A 59 11.73 0.06 11.78
C PHE A 59 11.48 -0.90 10.63
N ILE A 60 12.41 -0.94 9.68
CA ILE A 60 12.32 -1.70 8.44
C ILE A 60 13.25 -2.90 8.53
N LYS A 61 12.74 -4.10 8.32
CA LYS A 61 13.58 -5.31 8.22
C LYS A 61 14.22 -5.35 6.84
N ALA A 62 15.53 -5.56 6.81
CA ALA A 62 16.30 -5.64 5.58
C ALA A 62 17.48 -6.59 5.81
N TYR A 63 17.36 -7.80 5.26
CA TYR A 63 18.33 -8.88 5.46
C TYR A 63 19.36 -8.93 4.34
N SER A 64 18.96 -8.55 3.13
CA SER A 64 19.80 -8.51 1.93
C SER A 64 20.37 -7.12 1.66
N ALA A 65 21.47 -7.05 0.89
CA ALA A 65 22.03 -5.79 0.43
C ALA A 65 21.03 -4.99 -0.43
N LYS A 66 20.30 -5.67 -1.31
CA LYS A 66 19.29 -5.07 -2.19
C LYS A 66 18.17 -4.39 -1.40
N GLU A 67 17.64 -5.02 -0.35
CA GLU A 67 16.63 -4.41 0.51
C GLU A 67 17.18 -3.17 1.23
N LYS A 68 18.41 -3.24 1.74
CA LYS A 68 19.05 -2.09 2.38
C LYS A 68 19.25 -0.94 1.39
N ASP A 69 19.68 -1.23 0.16
CA ASP A 69 19.87 -0.22 -0.88
C ASP A 69 18.56 0.50 -1.24
N ASN A 70 17.44 -0.23 -1.31
CA ASN A 70 16.12 0.37 -1.53
C ASN A 70 15.77 1.39 -0.42
N VAL A 71 16.00 1.04 0.85
CA VAL A 71 15.73 1.94 1.99
C VAL A 71 16.70 3.12 2.00
N ARG A 72 17.98 2.90 1.69
CA ARG A 72 18.97 3.98 1.55
C ARG A 72 18.58 4.96 0.44
N GLN A 73 18.02 4.44 -0.66
CA GLN A 73 17.48 5.26 -1.74
C GLN A 73 16.27 6.08 -1.28
N GLU A 74 15.32 5.50 -0.54
CA GLU A 74 14.19 6.23 0.08
C GLU A 74 14.71 7.39 0.95
N ILE A 75 15.67 7.13 1.85
CA ILE A 75 16.29 8.15 2.71
C ILE A 75 16.98 9.25 1.87
N SER A 76 17.72 8.87 0.83
CA SER A 76 18.39 9.81 -0.08
C SER A 76 17.41 10.73 -0.81
N ILE A 77 16.28 10.18 -1.26
CA ILE A 77 15.20 10.95 -1.87
C ILE A 77 14.61 11.91 -0.84
N MET A 78 14.23 11.43 0.34
CA MET A 78 13.67 12.26 1.41
C MET A 78 14.60 13.40 1.82
N ASN A 79 15.92 13.18 1.83
CA ASN A 79 16.92 14.23 2.08
C ASN A 79 16.92 15.35 1.03
N SER A 80 16.47 15.08 -0.20
CA SER A 80 16.28 16.12 -1.22
C SER A 80 14.89 16.77 -1.17
N LEU A 81 13.98 16.27 -0.34
CA LEU A 81 12.56 16.66 -0.30
C LEU A 81 12.19 17.48 0.95
N HIS A 82 12.84 18.63 1.15
CA HIS A 82 12.57 19.53 2.26
C HIS A 82 11.42 20.50 1.98
N HIS A 83 10.21 20.15 2.43
CA HIS A 83 9.01 20.96 2.15
C HIS A 83 7.96 20.86 3.27
N PRO A 84 7.19 21.93 3.58
CA PRO A 84 6.18 21.90 4.65
C PRO A 84 5.09 20.84 4.46
N LYS A 85 4.81 20.45 3.21
CA LYS A 85 3.79 19.43 2.86
C LYS A 85 4.33 18.00 2.81
N LEU A 86 5.60 17.76 3.11
CA LEU A 86 6.23 16.45 3.02
C LEU A 86 6.77 16.04 4.39
N VAL A 87 6.61 14.77 4.78
CA VAL A 87 7.20 14.24 6.01
C VAL A 87 8.72 14.29 5.91
N GLN A 88 9.38 14.71 6.99
CA GLN A 88 10.83 14.87 7.05
C GLN A 88 11.49 13.71 7.78
N CYS A 89 12.51 13.10 7.17
CA CYS A 89 13.43 12.19 7.84
C CYS A 89 14.53 13.00 8.52
N VAL A 90 14.69 12.84 9.84
CA VAL A 90 15.59 13.66 10.66
C VAL A 90 16.81 12.89 11.17
N ASP A 91 16.74 11.56 11.21
CA ASP A 91 17.85 10.69 11.59
C ASP A 91 17.65 9.30 10.96
N ALA A 92 18.71 8.53 10.81
CA ALA A 92 18.61 7.17 10.29
C ALA A 92 19.71 6.27 10.87
N PHE A 93 19.36 5.02 11.12
CA PHE A 93 20.25 4.02 11.73
C PHE A 93 20.22 2.74 10.91
N GLU A 94 21.38 2.19 10.62
CA GLU A 94 21.49 0.91 9.94
C GLU A 94 22.13 -0.13 10.87
N GLY A 95 21.40 -1.22 11.08
CA GLY A 95 21.85 -2.41 11.79
C GLY A 95 22.22 -3.56 10.85
N LYS A 96 22.42 -4.74 11.44
CA LYS A 96 22.77 -5.95 10.67
C LYS A 96 21.62 -6.42 9.79
N SER A 97 20.38 -6.35 10.28
CA SER A 97 19.18 -6.92 9.65
C SER A 97 18.02 -5.92 9.54
N ASP A 98 18.29 -4.65 9.77
CA ASP A 98 17.28 -3.62 9.89
C ASP A 98 17.84 -2.24 9.58
N ILE A 99 16.97 -1.35 9.11
CA ILE A 99 17.20 0.09 9.02
C ILE A 99 16.06 0.78 9.76
N VAL A 100 16.41 1.79 10.57
CA VAL A 100 15.44 2.59 11.32
C VAL A 100 15.50 4.02 10.81
N MET A 101 14.37 4.52 10.31
CA MET A 101 14.21 5.92 9.93
C MET A 101 13.52 6.67 11.06
N VAL A 102 14.12 7.76 11.52
CA VAL A 102 13.50 8.68 12.48
C VAL A 102 12.87 9.82 11.70
N LEU A 103 11.54 9.90 11.78
CA LEU A 103 10.69 10.82 11.05
C LEU A 103 10.09 11.86 11.99
N GLU A 104 9.72 13.02 11.45
CA GLU A 104 8.91 13.99 12.19
C GLU A 104 7.60 13.35 12.67
N MET A 105 7.20 13.65 13.91
CA MET A 105 5.96 13.14 14.48
C MET A 105 4.76 13.88 13.88
N ILE A 106 3.78 13.12 13.36
CA ILE A 106 2.51 13.62 12.85
C ILE A 106 1.38 13.01 13.69
N SER A 107 0.50 13.86 14.22
CA SER A 107 -0.46 13.45 15.27
C SER A 107 -1.94 13.63 14.90
N GLY A 108 -2.22 14.16 13.70
CA GLY A 108 -3.59 14.49 13.28
C GLY A 108 -4.39 13.35 12.65
N GLY A 109 -3.79 12.19 12.41
CA GLY A 109 -4.44 11.05 11.76
C GLY A 109 -4.49 11.15 10.23
N GLU A 110 -5.12 10.17 9.58
CA GLU A 110 -5.32 10.17 8.12
C GLU A 110 -6.32 11.28 7.72
N LEU A 111 -6.09 11.97 6.60
CA LEU A 111 -6.98 13.03 6.12
C LEU A 111 -8.41 12.53 5.92
N PHE A 112 -8.56 11.31 5.40
CA PHE A 112 -9.88 10.76 5.09
C PHE A 112 -10.68 10.44 6.36
N GLU A 113 -10.02 10.04 7.45
CA GLU A 113 -10.69 9.90 8.74
C GLU A 113 -11.14 11.27 9.29
N ARG A 114 -10.31 12.30 9.11
CA ARG A 114 -10.62 13.66 9.57
C ARG A 114 -11.87 14.24 8.92
N ILE A 115 -12.06 14.01 7.62
CA ILE A 115 -13.18 14.60 6.86
C ILE A 115 -14.53 13.96 7.22
N ILE A 116 -14.55 12.71 7.69
CA ILE A 116 -15.79 12.06 8.14
C ILE A 116 -16.15 12.31 9.60
N ASP A 117 -15.26 12.96 10.38
CA ASP A 117 -15.53 13.34 11.76
C ASP A 117 -16.81 14.19 11.87
N GLU A 118 -17.63 13.96 12.90
CA GLU A 118 -18.89 14.66 13.11
C GLU A 118 -18.68 16.17 13.30
N ASP A 119 -17.53 16.55 13.86
CA ASP A 119 -17.18 17.95 14.09
C ASP A 119 -16.66 18.70 12.84
N PHE A 120 -16.45 17.97 11.73
CA PHE A 120 -15.96 18.55 10.48
C PHE A 120 -17.10 18.92 9.55
N GLU A 121 -17.03 20.07 8.89
CA GLU A 121 -17.97 20.38 7.80
C GLU A 121 -17.28 20.24 6.45
N LEU A 122 -17.50 19.10 5.79
CA LEU A 122 -16.97 18.86 4.46
C LEU A 122 -17.77 19.67 3.42
N THR A 123 -17.06 20.51 2.68
CA THR A 123 -17.59 21.31 1.57
C THR A 123 -16.58 21.27 0.43
N GLU A 124 -17.00 21.58 -0.79
CA GLU A 124 -16.10 21.70 -1.94
C GLU A 124 -14.94 22.68 -1.68
N ARG A 125 -15.20 23.75 -0.92
CA ARG A 125 -14.19 24.70 -0.45
C ARG A 125 -13.08 24.03 0.37
N GLU A 126 -13.45 23.15 1.30
CA GLU A 126 -12.44 22.45 2.11
C GLU A 126 -11.65 21.44 1.25
N VAL A 127 -12.32 20.78 0.29
CA VAL A 127 -11.65 19.91 -0.68
C VAL A 127 -10.62 20.69 -1.50
N ILE A 128 -10.94 21.88 -2.01
CA ILE A 128 -9.97 22.76 -2.70
C ILE A 128 -8.76 23.06 -1.82
N LYS A 129 -8.95 23.39 -0.54
CA LYS A 129 -7.85 23.65 0.40
C LYS A 129 -6.95 22.44 0.61
N TYR A 130 -7.49 21.22 0.63
CA TYR A 130 -6.68 20.01 0.71
C TYR A 130 -5.98 19.71 -0.61
N MET A 131 -6.67 19.83 -1.74
CA MET A 131 -6.09 19.63 -3.08
C MET A 131 -4.94 20.60 -3.36
N LEU A 132 -5.07 21.88 -3.00
CA LEU A 132 -3.97 22.85 -3.12
C LEU A 132 -2.72 22.40 -2.35
N GLN A 133 -2.88 21.82 -1.16
CA GLN A 133 -1.75 21.33 -0.36
C GLN A 133 -1.12 20.05 -0.93
N ILE A 134 -1.94 19.15 -1.47
CA ILE A 134 -1.48 17.93 -2.14
C ILE A 134 -0.69 18.31 -3.39
N VAL A 135 -1.27 19.15 -4.26
CA VAL A 135 -0.62 19.64 -5.48
C VAL A 135 0.65 20.42 -5.16
N ASP A 136 0.69 21.23 -4.10
CA ASP A 136 1.90 21.91 -3.62
C ASP A 136 3.02 20.95 -3.20
N GLY A 137 2.68 19.91 -2.43
CA GLY A 137 3.61 18.84 -2.09
C GLY A 137 4.18 18.14 -3.33
N VAL A 138 3.31 17.69 -4.24
CA VAL A 138 3.70 16.96 -5.45
C VAL A 138 4.49 17.84 -6.43
N ASN A 139 4.10 19.11 -6.60
CA ASN A 139 4.82 20.08 -7.42
C ASN A 139 6.27 20.26 -6.95
N PHE A 140 6.49 20.31 -5.63
CA PHE A 140 7.84 20.37 -5.08
C PHE A 140 8.64 19.11 -5.41
N ILE A 141 8.05 17.92 -5.25
CA ILE A 141 8.67 16.63 -5.61
C ILE A 141 9.08 16.62 -7.08
N HIS A 142 8.16 17.01 -7.98
CA HIS A 142 8.41 17.05 -9.43
C HIS A 142 9.53 18.02 -9.80
N LYS A 143 9.60 19.19 -9.15
CA LYS A 143 10.69 20.16 -9.33
C LYS A 143 12.07 19.65 -8.90
N GLN A 144 12.12 18.64 -8.02
CA GLN A 144 13.38 17.97 -7.63
C GLN A 144 13.74 16.78 -8.56
N GLY A 145 13.00 16.60 -9.66
CA GLY A 145 13.23 15.52 -10.61
C GLY A 145 12.76 14.15 -10.10
N VAL A 146 11.81 14.11 -9.17
CA VAL A 146 11.31 12.89 -8.52
C VAL A 146 9.84 12.64 -8.89
N VAL A 147 9.46 11.37 -8.99
CA VAL A 147 8.06 10.91 -9.11
C VAL A 147 7.70 10.14 -7.84
N HIS A 148 6.50 10.33 -7.29
CA HIS A 148 6.08 9.75 -6.01
C HIS A 148 5.61 8.29 -6.13
N LEU A 149 4.77 7.98 -7.14
CA LEU A 149 4.27 6.65 -7.52
C LEU A 149 3.35 5.92 -6.52
N ASP A 150 3.26 6.36 -5.26
CA ASP A 150 2.35 5.79 -4.26
C ASP A 150 1.39 6.83 -3.65
N LEU A 151 0.83 7.73 -4.46
CA LEU A 151 -0.15 8.70 -3.95
C LEU A 151 -1.50 8.02 -3.74
N LYS A 152 -1.92 7.93 -2.47
CA LYS A 152 -3.19 7.32 -2.06
C LYS A 152 -3.68 7.92 -0.74
N PRO A 153 -4.97 7.76 -0.39
CA PRO A 153 -5.54 8.41 0.79
C PRO A 153 -4.82 8.10 2.12
N GLU A 154 -4.17 6.94 2.26
CA GLU A 154 -3.42 6.55 3.48
C GLU A 154 -2.07 7.25 3.62
N ASN A 155 -1.53 7.76 2.52
CA ASN A 155 -0.26 8.46 2.52
C ASN A 155 -0.43 9.97 2.75
N ILE A 156 -1.63 10.43 3.16
CA ILE A 156 -1.95 11.83 3.43
C ILE A 156 -2.43 11.96 4.88
N MET A 157 -1.61 12.60 5.73
CA MET A 157 -1.94 12.79 7.14
C MET A 157 -2.16 14.26 7.49
N CYS A 158 -3.09 14.50 8.41
CA CYS A 158 -3.27 15.78 9.07
C CYS A 158 -2.13 16.01 10.08
N VAL A 159 -1.56 17.22 10.10
CA VAL A 159 -0.50 17.57 11.06
C VAL A 159 -1.04 17.54 12.51
N ASN A 160 -2.26 18.04 12.69
CA ASN A 160 -2.95 18.18 13.97
C ASN A 160 -4.41 17.72 13.79
N LYS A 161 -5.04 17.18 14.84
CA LYS A 161 -6.44 16.70 14.77
C LYS A 161 -7.43 17.80 14.39
N THR A 162 -7.22 19.02 14.87
CA THR A 162 -8.15 20.14 14.66
C THR A 162 -7.74 21.07 13.52
N GLY A 163 -6.55 20.88 12.94
CA GLY A 163 -6.02 21.72 11.88
C GLY A 163 -6.44 21.27 10.48
N SER A 164 -6.20 22.12 9.49
CA SER A 164 -6.41 21.82 8.06
C SER A 164 -5.10 21.55 7.30
N LYS A 165 -3.96 21.55 8.01
CA LYS A 165 -2.64 21.32 7.41
C LYS A 165 -2.41 19.83 7.21
N ILE A 166 -1.97 19.44 6.01
CA ILE A 166 -1.62 18.06 5.67
C ILE A 166 -0.14 17.89 5.33
N LYS A 167 0.33 16.65 5.43
CA LYS A 167 1.62 16.19 4.93
C LYS A 167 1.47 14.87 4.18
N LEU A 168 2.26 14.69 3.12
CA LEU A 168 2.49 13.41 2.46
C LEU A 168 3.53 12.62 3.24
N ILE A 169 3.28 11.34 3.52
CA ILE A 169 4.02 10.59 4.55
C ILE A 169 4.82 9.37 4.09
N ASP A 170 4.65 8.89 2.86
CA ASP A 170 5.32 7.67 2.39
C ASP A 170 5.98 7.88 1.03
N PHE A 171 7.28 7.61 0.95
CA PHE A 171 8.10 7.78 -0.25
C PHE A 171 8.75 6.46 -0.70
N GLY A 172 8.30 5.32 -0.18
CA GLY A 172 8.94 4.02 -0.44
C GLY A 172 8.99 3.59 -1.91
N LEU A 173 8.09 4.09 -2.76
CA LEU A 173 8.12 3.85 -4.22
C LEU A 173 8.75 5.00 -5.02
N ALA A 174 9.01 6.14 -4.37
CA ALA A 174 9.48 7.34 -5.04
C ALA A 174 10.84 7.12 -5.70
N ARG A 175 11.07 7.77 -6.84
CA ARG A 175 12.34 7.65 -7.60
C ARG A 175 12.63 8.87 -8.45
N ARG A 176 13.92 9.10 -8.73
CA ARG A 176 14.36 10.12 -9.69
C ARG A 176 13.98 9.70 -11.11
N LEU A 177 13.45 10.63 -11.89
CA LEU A 177 12.98 10.36 -13.26
C LEU A 177 14.13 9.98 -14.21
N GLU A 178 15.34 10.48 -13.98
CA GLU A 178 16.54 10.10 -14.76
C GLU A 178 16.84 8.60 -14.70
N ASN A 179 16.34 7.91 -13.68
CA ASN A 179 16.45 6.46 -13.47
C ASN A 179 15.11 5.73 -13.69
N ALA A 180 14.13 6.37 -14.32
CA ALA A 180 12.83 5.77 -14.60
C ALA A 180 12.93 4.83 -15.82
N GLY A 181 13.41 3.61 -15.58
CA GLY A 181 13.09 2.47 -16.44
C GLY A 181 11.61 2.09 -16.32
N THR A 182 11.20 0.98 -16.94
CA THR A 182 9.86 0.42 -16.76
C THR A 182 9.66 -0.02 -15.31
N LEU A 183 8.55 0.40 -14.68
CA LEU A 183 8.21 0.01 -13.32
C LEU A 183 7.58 -1.38 -13.34
N LYS A 184 8.33 -2.40 -12.89
CA LYS A 184 7.75 -3.71 -12.55
C LYS A 184 7.37 -3.71 -11.07
N VAL A 185 6.21 -3.18 -10.72
CA VAL A 185 5.71 -3.21 -9.33
C VAL A 185 4.40 -3.97 -9.28
N LEU A 186 4.30 -4.87 -8.29
CA LEU A 186 3.07 -5.58 -7.94
C LEU A 186 2.22 -4.69 -7.03
N PHE A 187 0.96 -4.48 -7.41
CA PHE A 187 0.03 -3.54 -6.76
C PHE A 187 -0.78 -4.21 -5.66
N GLY A 188 -0.98 -3.49 -4.55
CA GLY A 188 -1.88 -3.91 -3.47
C GLY A 188 -3.23 -3.19 -3.48
N THR A 189 -3.47 -2.24 -4.39
CA THR A 189 -4.76 -1.54 -4.54
C THR A 189 -4.91 -0.99 -5.96
N PRO A 190 -5.50 -1.74 -6.91
CA PRO A 190 -5.44 -1.42 -8.34
C PRO A 190 -6.11 -0.09 -8.72
N GLU A 191 -7.10 0.38 -7.97
CA GLU A 191 -7.86 1.61 -8.24
C GLU A 191 -7.03 2.92 -8.22
N PHE A 192 -5.86 2.94 -7.58
CA PHE A 192 -4.98 4.13 -7.54
C PHE A 192 -3.87 4.14 -8.58
N VAL A 193 -3.70 3.01 -9.25
CA VAL A 193 -2.60 2.76 -10.18
C VAL A 193 -2.96 3.43 -11.51
N ALA A 194 -2.00 4.11 -12.13
CA ALA A 194 -2.25 4.71 -13.44
C ALA A 194 -2.19 3.64 -14.56
N PRO A 195 -2.89 3.84 -15.69
CA PRO A 195 -2.97 2.85 -16.78
C PRO A 195 -1.60 2.44 -17.32
N GLU A 196 -0.68 3.39 -17.48
CA GLU A 196 0.68 3.14 -17.97
C GLU A 196 1.46 2.20 -17.05
N VAL A 197 1.15 2.18 -15.75
CA VAL A 197 1.87 1.35 -14.80
C VAL A 197 1.39 -0.10 -14.89
N ILE A 198 0.09 -0.31 -15.05
CA ILE A 198 -0.50 -1.64 -15.29
C ILE A 198 -0.01 -2.22 -16.61
N ASN A 199 0.09 -1.38 -17.64
CA ASN A 199 0.56 -1.78 -18.98
C ASN A 199 2.09 -1.95 -19.08
N TYR A 200 2.84 -1.74 -17.99
CA TYR A 200 4.32 -1.74 -17.99
C TYR A 200 4.93 -0.72 -18.97
N GLU A 201 4.23 0.38 -19.24
CA GLU A 201 4.69 1.50 -20.05
C GLU A 201 5.62 2.42 -19.23
N ALA A 202 6.20 3.42 -19.91
CA ALA A 202 7.10 4.38 -19.28
C ALA A 202 6.33 5.30 -18.33
N ILE A 203 6.74 5.32 -17.07
CA ILE A 203 6.17 6.19 -16.04
C ILE A 203 6.72 7.63 -16.15
N GLY A 204 6.03 8.60 -15.54
CA GLY A 204 6.50 9.97 -15.48
C GLY A 204 5.76 10.82 -14.45
N TYR A 205 6.00 12.14 -14.45
CA TYR A 205 5.29 13.05 -13.54
C TYR A 205 3.76 12.97 -13.69
N ALA A 206 3.27 12.73 -14.92
CA ALA A 206 1.86 12.55 -15.22
C ALA A 206 1.24 11.31 -14.55
N THR A 207 2.05 10.34 -14.13
CA THR A 207 1.60 9.17 -13.37
C THR A 207 1.06 9.58 -11.99
N ASP A 208 1.75 10.49 -11.30
CA ASP A 208 1.25 11.05 -10.02
C ASP A 208 -0.02 11.87 -10.22
N MET A 209 -0.15 12.54 -11.38
CA MET A 209 -1.31 13.38 -11.69
C MET A 209 -2.60 12.55 -11.83
N TRP A 210 -2.50 11.30 -12.29
CA TRP A 210 -3.63 10.35 -12.27
C TRP A 210 -4.12 10.11 -10.84
N SER A 211 -3.21 9.77 -9.93
CA SER A 211 -3.55 9.51 -8.53
C SER A 211 -4.13 10.76 -7.85
N ILE A 212 -3.68 11.97 -8.20
CA ILE A 212 -4.30 13.24 -7.75
C ILE A 212 -5.76 13.32 -8.22
N GLY A 213 -6.06 12.93 -9.46
CA GLY A 213 -7.42 12.85 -9.99
C GLY A 213 -8.30 11.88 -9.19
N VAL A 214 -7.78 10.68 -8.91
CA VAL A 214 -8.48 9.65 -8.11
C VAL A 214 -8.76 10.16 -6.70
N ILE A 215 -7.76 10.75 -6.03
CA ILE A 215 -7.91 11.33 -4.68
C ILE A 215 -8.98 12.43 -4.70
N CYS A 216 -8.97 13.31 -5.72
CA CYS A 216 -9.95 14.39 -5.84
C CYS A 216 -11.37 13.85 -6.02
N TYR A 217 -11.55 12.82 -6.87
CA TYR A 217 -12.83 12.15 -7.08
C TYR A 217 -13.38 11.61 -5.75
N ILE A 218 -12.57 10.85 -5.00
CA ILE A 218 -13.00 10.27 -3.71
C ILE A 218 -13.28 11.37 -2.67
N LEU A 219 -12.48 12.44 -2.61
CA LEU A 219 -12.71 13.54 -1.67
C LEU A 219 -14.03 14.28 -1.90
N LEU A 220 -14.54 14.29 -3.13
CA LEU A 220 -15.79 14.98 -3.48
C LEU A 220 -17.02 14.08 -3.34
N SER A 221 -16.91 12.79 -3.65
CA SER A 221 -18.07 11.87 -3.71
C SER A 221 -18.07 10.77 -2.65
N GLY A 222 -16.90 10.42 -2.11
CA GLY A 222 -16.72 9.21 -1.31
C GLY A 222 -16.78 7.91 -2.13
N LEU A 223 -16.70 7.99 -3.46
CA LEU A 223 -16.69 6.85 -4.39
C LEU A 223 -15.31 6.69 -5.01
N SER A 224 -14.98 5.48 -5.46
CA SER A 224 -13.79 5.22 -6.26
C SER A 224 -14.15 5.23 -7.74
N PRO A 225 -13.42 5.97 -8.59
CA PRO A 225 -13.77 6.13 -10.02
C PRO A 225 -13.62 4.86 -10.85
N PHE A 226 -12.81 3.90 -10.40
CA PHE A 226 -12.47 2.71 -11.17
C PHE A 226 -12.89 1.40 -10.50
N MET A 227 -13.43 1.46 -9.29
CA MET A 227 -13.77 0.27 -8.52
C MET A 227 -14.89 -0.52 -9.22
N GLY A 228 -14.56 -1.76 -9.58
CA GLY A 228 -15.53 -2.75 -10.04
C GLY A 228 -15.93 -3.72 -8.93
N ASP A 229 -16.70 -4.74 -9.30
CA ASP A 229 -17.13 -5.82 -8.40
C ASP A 229 -15.95 -6.70 -7.95
N ASN A 230 -14.87 -6.71 -8.73
CA ASN A 230 -13.64 -7.45 -8.45
C ASN A 230 -12.40 -6.72 -8.98
N ASP A 231 -11.21 -7.23 -8.63
CA ASP A 231 -9.93 -6.63 -9.03
C ASP A 231 -9.70 -6.64 -10.53
N ASN A 232 -10.17 -7.68 -11.25
CA ASN A 232 -10.02 -7.74 -12.71
C ASN A 232 -10.87 -6.66 -13.41
N GLU A 233 -12.09 -6.45 -12.94
CA GLU A 233 -12.93 -5.37 -13.43
C GLU A 233 -12.34 -4.00 -13.07
N THR A 234 -11.82 -3.84 -11.85
CA THR A 234 -11.14 -2.62 -11.43
C THR A 234 -9.93 -2.31 -12.32
N LEU A 235 -9.09 -3.31 -12.58
CA LEU A 235 -7.95 -3.22 -13.49
C LEU A 235 -8.39 -2.90 -14.93
N SER A 236 -9.49 -3.49 -15.40
CA SER A 236 -10.06 -3.23 -16.72
C SER A 236 -10.53 -1.77 -16.85
N ASN A 237 -11.23 -1.26 -15.84
CA ASN A 237 -11.70 0.12 -15.77
C ASN A 237 -10.53 1.10 -15.76
N VAL A 238 -9.49 0.83 -14.96
CA VAL A 238 -8.26 1.64 -14.98
C VAL A 238 -7.61 1.60 -16.36
N THR A 239 -7.35 0.41 -16.91
CA THR A 239 -6.63 0.23 -18.19
C THR A 239 -7.35 0.89 -19.37
N SER A 240 -8.69 0.87 -19.33
CA SER A 240 -9.55 1.51 -20.33
C SER A 240 -9.81 2.99 -20.04
N ALA A 241 -9.44 3.47 -18.85
CA ALA A 241 -9.83 4.76 -18.31
C ALA A 241 -11.35 4.98 -18.38
N THR A 242 -12.11 3.97 -17.97
CA THR A 242 -13.58 3.98 -17.89
C THR A 242 -14.01 4.44 -16.52
N TRP A 243 -14.66 5.60 -16.46
CA TRP A 243 -15.18 6.25 -15.25
C TRP A 243 -16.18 7.35 -15.65
N ASP A 244 -17.05 7.77 -14.74
CA ASP A 244 -18.08 8.79 -15.02
C ASP A 244 -18.49 9.60 -13.76
N PHE A 245 -19.47 10.50 -13.95
CA PHE A 245 -20.11 11.31 -12.91
C PHE A 245 -21.64 11.08 -12.85
N GLU A 246 -22.14 9.93 -13.32
CA GLU A 246 -23.58 9.66 -13.41
C GLU A 246 -24.24 9.41 -12.05
N ASP A 247 -23.43 9.09 -11.04
CA ASP A 247 -23.91 8.90 -9.67
C ASP A 247 -24.41 10.22 -9.05
N GLU A 248 -25.54 10.15 -8.35
CA GLU A 248 -26.20 11.28 -7.64
C GLU A 248 -25.26 12.05 -6.68
N ALA A 249 -24.17 11.43 -6.21
CA ALA A 249 -23.14 12.11 -5.43
C ALA A 249 -22.52 13.32 -6.16
N PHE A 250 -22.59 13.35 -7.49
CA PHE A 250 -22.06 14.41 -8.34
C PHE A 250 -23.09 15.45 -8.80
N ASP A 251 -24.38 15.29 -8.46
CA ASP A 251 -25.43 16.25 -8.82
C ASP A 251 -25.13 17.66 -8.28
N GLU A 252 -24.49 17.71 -7.11
CA GLU A 252 -24.25 18.94 -6.36
C GLU A 252 -22.80 19.42 -6.40
N ILE A 253 -21.95 18.72 -7.13
CA ILE A 253 -20.54 19.04 -7.33
C ILE A 253 -20.41 20.01 -8.51
N SER A 254 -19.60 21.07 -8.35
CA SER A 254 -19.47 22.07 -9.40
C SER A 254 -18.89 21.53 -10.70
N GLU A 255 -19.32 22.10 -11.83
CA GLU A 255 -18.78 21.76 -13.16
C GLU A 255 -17.28 22.04 -13.26
N ASN A 256 -16.77 23.04 -12.54
CA ASN A 256 -15.32 23.30 -12.46
C ASN A 256 -14.57 22.14 -11.77
N ALA A 257 -15.16 21.53 -10.74
CA ALA A 257 -14.56 20.37 -10.07
C ALA A 257 -14.55 19.14 -10.98
N LYS A 258 -15.66 18.90 -11.68
CA LYS A 258 -15.78 17.81 -12.68
C LYS A 258 -14.79 17.99 -13.84
N ASP A 259 -14.64 19.21 -14.34
CA ASP A 259 -13.66 19.56 -15.37
C ASP A 259 -12.22 19.35 -14.87
N PHE A 260 -11.92 19.72 -13.62
CA PHE A 260 -10.59 19.47 -13.02
C PHE A 260 -10.24 17.99 -12.98
N ILE A 261 -11.16 17.14 -12.52
CA ILE A 261 -10.99 15.68 -12.49
C ILE A 261 -10.84 15.13 -13.92
N THR A 262 -11.70 15.55 -14.85
CA THR A 262 -11.65 15.14 -16.27
C THR A 262 -10.31 15.42 -16.91
N ASN A 263 -9.67 16.53 -16.55
CA ASN A 263 -8.35 16.89 -17.08
C ASN A 263 -7.18 16.17 -16.38
N LEU A 264 -7.42 15.40 -15.32
CA LEU A 264 -6.43 14.54 -14.65
C LEU A 264 -6.60 13.05 -15.02
N LEU A 265 -7.83 12.56 -15.06
CA LEU A 265 -8.16 11.15 -15.33
C LEU A 265 -8.26 10.85 -16.83
N LYS A 266 -7.17 11.10 -17.56
CA LYS A 266 -7.05 10.77 -18.99
C LYS A 266 -6.09 9.61 -19.22
N LYS A 267 -6.45 8.73 -20.16
CA LYS A 267 -5.58 7.63 -20.57
C LYS A 267 -4.23 8.13 -21.09
N ASP A 268 -4.25 9.13 -21.98
CA ASP A 268 -3.03 9.78 -22.48
C ASP A 268 -2.37 10.62 -21.38
N MET A 269 -1.17 10.20 -20.95
CA MET A 269 -0.34 10.89 -19.97
C MET A 269 -0.04 12.35 -20.35
N LYS A 270 0.15 12.64 -21.64
CA LYS A 270 0.50 14.00 -22.12
C LYS A 270 -0.67 14.97 -22.06
N ALA A 271 -1.89 14.43 -22.04
CA ALA A 271 -3.11 15.23 -21.96
C ALA A 271 -3.53 15.58 -20.53
N ARG A 272 -2.88 14.96 -19.51
CA ARG A 272 -3.14 15.23 -18.10
C ARG A 272 -2.58 16.59 -17.69
N LEU A 273 -3.27 17.28 -16.78
CA LEU A 273 -2.74 18.50 -16.17
C LEU A 273 -1.43 18.21 -15.45
N THR A 274 -0.48 19.11 -15.59
CA THR A 274 0.70 19.20 -14.69
C THR A 274 0.33 19.93 -13.41
N CYS A 275 1.13 19.80 -12.35
CA CYS A 275 0.92 20.56 -11.11
C CYS A 275 0.83 22.08 -11.34
N ALA A 276 1.65 22.63 -12.24
CA ALA A 276 1.60 24.06 -12.59
C ALA A 276 0.26 24.45 -13.21
N GLN A 277 -0.28 23.61 -14.11
CA GLN A 277 -1.59 23.82 -14.71
C GLN A 277 -2.72 23.63 -13.71
N CYS A 278 -2.58 22.72 -12.73
CA CYS A 278 -3.55 22.57 -11.65
C CYS A 278 -3.73 23.87 -10.85
N PHE A 279 -2.64 24.57 -10.49
CA PHE A 279 -2.73 25.86 -9.78
C PHE A 279 -3.47 26.94 -10.58
N GLU A 280 -3.39 26.90 -11.91
CA GLU A 280 -4.06 27.85 -12.78
C GLU A 280 -5.48 27.42 -13.17
N HIS A 281 -5.88 26.20 -12.83
CA HIS A 281 -7.20 25.67 -13.16
C HIS A 281 -8.29 26.47 -12.43
N THR A 282 -9.38 26.77 -13.14
CA THR A 282 -10.50 27.59 -12.66
C THR A 282 -11.00 27.14 -11.28
N TRP A 283 -11.10 25.83 -11.08
CA TRP A 283 -11.53 25.23 -9.83
C TRP A 283 -10.62 25.48 -8.62
N LEU A 284 -9.29 25.41 -8.77
CA LEU A 284 -8.37 25.64 -7.65
C LEU A 284 -8.03 27.12 -7.46
N LYS A 285 -8.12 27.91 -8.53
CA LYS A 285 -7.80 29.34 -8.54
C LYS A 285 -8.93 30.24 -8.03
N GLN A 286 -10.17 29.73 -7.98
CA GLN A 286 -11.33 30.53 -7.55
C GLN A 286 -11.21 31.02 -6.10
N ASP A 287 -11.83 32.17 -5.81
CA ASP A 287 -11.87 32.71 -4.46
C ASP A 287 -12.82 31.89 -3.57
N THR A 288 -12.21 31.01 -2.79
CA THR A 288 -12.88 30.18 -1.78
C THR A 288 -13.74 30.95 -0.78
N ASN A 289 -13.49 32.24 -0.54
CA ASN A 289 -14.31 33.05 0.38
C ASN A 289 -15.69 33.40 -0.20
N THR A 290 -15.82 33.38 -1.53
CA THR A 290 -17.07 33.68 -2.25
C THR A 290 -17.92 32.44 -2.53
N MET A 291 -17.35 31.24 -2.30
CA MET A 291 -18.07 29.98 -2.50
C MET A 291 -19.16 29.78 -1.47
N LYS A 292 -20.32 29.29 -1.92
CA LYS A 292 -21.39 28.84 -1.03
C LYS A 292 -20.88 27.66 -0.20
N ALA A 293 -21.08 27.71 1.12
CA ALA A 293 -20.73 26.62 2.04
C ALA A 293 -21.76 25.48 1.96
N LYS A 294 -21.93 24.89 0.77
CA LYS A 294 -22.80 23.73 0.61
C LYS A 294 -22.10 22.49 1.17
N LYS A 295 -22.79 21.82 2.10
CA LYS A 295 -22.28 20.60 2.74
C LYS A 295 -22.34 19.45 1.75
N LEU A 296 -21.23 18.72 1.65
CA LEU A 296 -21.16 17.46 0.92
C LEU A 296 -21.62 16.32 1.84
N SER A 297 -22.34 15.34 1.28
CA SER A 297 -22.71 14.14 2.03
C SER A 297 -21.45 13.37 2.40
N LYS A 298 -21.41 12.88 3.64
CA LYS A 298 -20.29 12.08 4.16
C LYS A 298 -20.60 10.58 4.17
N GLU A 299 -21.83 10.18 3.87
CA GLU A 299 -22.28 8.79 4.08
C GLU A 299 -21.49 7.79 3.24
N ARG A 300 -21.35 8.08 1.93
CA ARG A 300 -20.58 7.26 0.99
C ARG A 300 -19.11 7.21 1.39
N MET A 301 -18.56 8.34 1.81
CA MET A 301 -17.18 8.42 2.29
C MET A 301 -16.93 7.64 3.59
N LYS A 302 -17.89 7.64 4.51
CA LYS A 302 -17.87 6.78 5.70
C LYS A 302 -17.85 5.30 5.29
N LYS A 303 -18.69 4.89 4.34
CA LYS A 303 -18.70 3.53 3.77
C LYS A 303 -17.36 3.18 3.12
N TYR A 304 -16.79 4.10 2.33
CA TYR A 304 -15.47 3.93 1.70
C TYR A 304 -14.36 3.71 2.74
N ILE A 305 -14.26 4.58 3.75
CA ILE A 305 -13.26 4.45 4.82
C ILE A 305 -13.50 3.20 5.65
N LEU A 306 -14.76 2.85 5.92
CA LEU A 306 -15.09 1.64 6.66
C LEU A 306 -14.68 0.39 5.89
N ARG A 307 -15.02 0.30 4.59
CA ARG A 307 -14.58 -0.79 3.70
C ARG A 307 -13.07 -0.90 3.69
N ARG A 308 -12.37 0.23 3.58
CA ARG A 308 -10.91 0.28 3.63
C ARG A 308 -10.35 -0.16 4.99
N LYS A 309 -10.96 0.27 6.09
CA LYS A 309 -10.61 -0.19 7.44
C LYS A 309 -10.89 -1.68 7.58
N TRP A 310 -11.95 -2.19 6.99
CA TRP A 310 -12.24 -3.63 6.94
C TRP A 310 -11.26 -4.40 6.09
N GLN A 311 -10.77 -3.83 4.98
CA GLN A 311 -9.63 -4.40 4.26
C GLN A 311 -8.41 -4.41 5.20
N LYS A 312 -7.97 -3.26 5.73
CA LYS A 312 -6.84 -3.11 6.68
C LYS A 312 -6.94 -3.97 7.96
N THR A 313 -8.13 -4.11 8.52
CA THR A 313 -8.40 -4.74 9.84
C THR A 313 -8.95 -6.15 9.68
N GLY A 314 -9.49 -6.54 8.53
CA GLY A 314 -9.72 -7.95 8.17
C GLY A 314 -8.41 -8.73 8.21
N HIS A 315 -7.32 -8.12 7.73
CA HIS A 315 -5.94 -8.58 7.97
C HIS A 315 -5.58 -8.68 9.47
N ALA A 316 -6.10 -7.80 10.34
CA ALA A 316 -5.74 -7.70 11.76
C ALA A 316 -6.63 -8.54 12.71
N VAL A 317 -7.92 -8.71 12.42
CA VAL A 317 -8.84 -9.60 13.15
C VAL A 317 -8.48 -11.06 12.87
N ARG A 318 -7.97 -11.38 11.67
CA ARG A 318 -7.29 -12.66 11.38
C ARG A 318 -6.08 -12.93 12.29
N ALA A 319 -5.44 -11.89 12.84
CA ALA A 319 -4.36 -12.01 13.83
C ALA A 319 -4.87 -11.99 15.28
N ILE A 320 -5.97 -11.30 15.58
CA ILE A 320 -6.57 -11.23 16.93
C ILE A 320 -7.40 -12.48 17.25
N GLY A 321 -8.07 -13.10 16.27
CA GLY A 321 -8.71 -14.42 16.43
C GLY A 321 -7.71 -15.52 16.80
N ARG A 322 -6.43 -15.36 16.42
CA ARG A 322 -5.32 -16.24 16.86
C ARG A 322 -4.83 -15.92 18.28
N LEU A 323 -5.07 -14.72 18.81
CA LEU A 323 -4.66 -14.30 20.16
C LEU A 323 -5.79 -14.43 21.20
N SER A 324 -7.06 -14.35 20.80
CA SER A 324 -8.20 -14.58 21.69
C SER A 324 -8.26 -16.04 22.16
N SER A 325 -7.78 -16.99 21.34
CA SER A 325 -7.60 -18.38 21.77
C SER A 325 -6.52 -18.55 22.86
N MET A 326 -5.56 -17.61 22.96
CA MET A 326 -4.54 -17.61 24.01
C MET A 326 -4.94 -16.78 25.24
N ALA A 327 -5.76 -15.74 25.09
CA ALA A 327 -6.27 -14.95 26.22
C ALA A 327 -7.31 -15.72 27.06
N MET A 328 -8.03 -16.68 26.47
CA MET A 328 -8.89 -17.62 27.22
C MET A 328 -8.10 -18.55 28.16
N MET A 329 -6.78 -18.71 27.98
CA MET A 329 -5.91 -19.50 28.87
C MET A 329 -5.32 -18.70 30.04
N ALA A 330 -5.34 -17.37 30.00
CA ALA A 330 -4.71 -16.51 31.01
C ALA A 330 -5.74 -15.52 31.57
N GLY A 331 -6.54 -15.97 32.54
CA GLY A 331 -7.64 -15.22 33.14
C GLY A 331 -7.25 -13.86 33.75
N VAL A 332 -7.27 -12.80 32.94
CA VAL A 332 -7.10 -11.41 33.38
C VAL A 332 -8.37 -10.63 33.06
N SER A 333 -9.07 -10.21 34.11
CA SER A 333 -10.28 -9.38 34.03
C SER A 333 -9.91 -7.90 33.98
N ALA A 334 -10.31 -7.19 32.93
CA ALA A 334 -10.32 -5.74 32.90
C ALA A 334 -11.74 -5.24 32.56
N LYS A 335 -12.38 -4.60 33.55
CA LYS A 335 -13.64 -3.87 33.39
C LYS A 335 -13.40 -2.47 32.79
N LYS A 336 -14.19 -2.07 31.78
CA LYS A 336 -15.11 -0.91 31.82
C LYS A 336 -15.77 -0.61 30.46
N GLY A 337 -17.08 -0.35 30.50
CA GLY A 337 -17.90 0.25 29.43
C GLY A 337 -18.82 -0.76 28.74
N SER A 338 -20.09 -0.87 29.18
CA SER A 338 -21.12 -1.60 28.42
C SER A 338 -21.62 -0.74 27.26
N PRO A 339 -21.71 -1.28 26.02
CA PRO A 339 -22.24 -0.55 24.87
C PRO A 339 -23.71 -0.15 25.06
N THR A 340 -24.11 0.96 24.44
CA THR A 340 -25.49 1.48 24.44
C THR A 340 -26.39 0.70 23.46
N GLU A 341 -27.72 0.86 23.54
CA GLU A 341 -28.67 0.22 22.60
C GLU A 341 -28.46 0.66 21.14
N GLU A 342 -27.97 1.89 20.90
CA GLU A 342 -27.56 2.35 19.57
C GLU A 342 -26.27 1.66 19.09
N ASP A 343 -25.32 1.38 20.00
CA ASP A 343 -24.12 0.58 19.69
C ASP A 343 -24.48 -0.87 19.36
N ASN A 344 -25.51 -1.42 20.03
CA ASN A 344 -26.00 -2.78 19.77
C ASN A 344 -26.75 -2.86 18.44
N GLN A 345 -27.57 -1.86 18.10
CA GLN A 345 -28.26 -1.82 16.80
C GLN A 345 -27.28 -1.54 15.64
N PHE A 346 -26.20 -0.79 15.91
CA PHE A 346 -25.08 -0.59 14.99
C PHE A 346 -24.23 -1.87 14.82
N LEU A 347 -24.02 -2.66 15.89
CA LEU A 347 -23.38 -3.98 15.84
C LEU A 347 -24.26 -5.02 15.13
N GLU A 348 -25.58 -5.00 15.32
CA GLU A 348 -26.54 -5.91 14.69
C GLU A 348 -26.66 -5.65 13.17
N CYS A 349 -26.44 -4.41 12.72
CA CYS A 349 -26.29 -4.09 11.29
C CYS A 349 -24.91 -4.44 10.71
N LEU A 350 -23.86 -4.55 11.53
CA LEU A 350 -22.50 -4.94 11.12
C LEU A 350 -22.29 -6.46 11.01
N GLU A 351 -23.23 -7.27 11.50
CA GLU A 351 -23.21 -8.74 11.36
C GLU A 351 -23.84 -9.23 10.04
N TYR A 352 -24.42 -8.35 9.23
CA TYR A 352 -25.20 -8.74 8.03
C TYR A 352 -24.42 -8.81 6.70
N GLU A 353 -23.12 -9.10 6.76
CA GLU A 353 -22.38 -9.77 5.66
C GLU A 353 -21.36 -10.79 6.24
N GLN A 354 -21.77 -11.64 7.19
CA GLN A 354 -20.99 -12.86 7.46
C GLN A 354 -20.98 -13.73 6.19
N LYS A 355 -19.80 -13.93 5.59
CA LYS A 355 -19.57 -15.14 4.77
C LYS A 355 -20.01 -16.31 5.63
N ALA A 356 -21.02 -17.06 5.18
CA ALA A 356 -21.49 -18.24 5.89
C ALA A 356 -20.30 -19.15 6.17
N GLU A 357 -20.11 -19.52 7.44
CA GLU A 357 -19.10 -20.49 7.85
C GLU A 357 -19.16 -21.74 6.96
N CYS A 358 -18.06 -22.04 6.29
CA CYS A 358 -17.95 -23.14 5.34
C CYS A 358 -16.58 -23.82 5.41
N LYS A 359 -16.59 -25.15 5.25
CA LYS A 359 -15.36 -25.93 5.11
C LYS A 359 -14.57 -25.48 3.87
N PRO A 360 -13.24 -25.71 3.81
CA PRO A 360 -12.45 -25.34 2.66
C PRO A 360 -12.92 -26.10 1.42
N THR A 361 -12.88 -25.45 0.26
CA THR A 361 -13.16 -26.01 -1.05
C THR A 361 -12.26 -25.36 -2.09
N PHE A 362 -11.91 -26.09 -3.16
CA PHE A 362 -11.16 -25.54 -4.27
C PHE A 362 -12.13 -25.07 -5.37
N SER A 363 -12.21 -23.75 -5.60
CA SER A 363 -12.92 -23.21 -6.76
C SER A 363 -12.08 -23.25 -8.03
N THR A 364 -10.76 -23.39 -7.90
CA THR A 364 -9.85 -23.83 -8.97
C THR A 364 -8.87 -24.84 -8.39
N VAL A 365 -8.69 -25.98 -9.06
CA VAL A 365 -7.76 -27.05 -8.64
C VAL A 365 -6.45 -26.97 -9.43
N ILE A 366 -5.36 -27.44 -8.83
CA ILE A 366 -4.09 -27.62 -9.53
C ILE A 366 -4.23 -28.68 -10.64
N LYS A 367 -3.39 -28.57 -11.67
CA LYS A 367 -3.35 -29.47 -12.83
C LYS A 367 -1.93 -29.95 -13.05
N ASP A 368 -1.80 -31.08 -13.74
CA ASP A 368 -0.50 -31.65 -14.09
C ASP A 368 0.30 -30.66 -14.95
N VAL A 369 1.61 -30.64 -14.72
CA VAL A 369 2.55 -29.73 -15.36
C VAL A 369 3.69 -30.55 -15.96
N GLU A 370 4.02 -30.31 -17.22
CA GLU A 370 5.15 -30.92 -17.92
C GLU A 370 6.15 -29.80 -18.26
N VAL A 371 7.41 -29.97 -17.86
CA VAL A 371 8.44 -28.96 -18.06
C VAL A 371 9.79 -29.60 -18.39
N VAL A 372 10.64 -28.85 -19.07
CA VAL A 372 12.02 -29.26 -19.35
C VAL A 372 12.91 -28.96 -18.14
N GLU A 373 13.86 -29.84 -17.86
CA GLU A 373 14.87 -29.64 -16.81
C GLU A 373 15.57 -28.27 -16.95
N GLY A 374 15.76 -27.58 -15.82
CA GLY A 374 16.33 -26.23 -15.73
C GLY A 374 15.31 -25.10 -15.90
N SER A 375 14.07 -25.38 -16.32
CA SER A 375 12.99 -24.39 -16.39
C SER A 375 12.26 -24.22 -15.05
N ALA A 376 11.20 -23.42 -14.98
CA ALA A 376 10.41 -23.23 -13.76
C ALA A 376 9.02 -23.86 -13.92
N ALA A 377 8.53 -24.52 -12.88
CA ALA A 377 7.18 -25.09 -12.81
C ALA A 377 6.29 -24.27 -11.87
N ARG A 378 4.98 -24.24 -12.16
CA ARG A 378 4.00 -23.49 -11.36
C ARG A 378 2.68 -24.23 -11.26
N PHE A 379 2.19 -24.37 -10.04
CA PHE A 379 0.84 -24.84 -9.74
C PHE A 379 0.00 -23.69 -9.19
N ASP A 380 -1.20 -23.51 -9.71
CA ASP A 380 -2.15 -22.48 -9.26
C ASP A 380 -3.49 -23.12 -8.86
N CYS A 381 -4.03 -22.69 -7.72
CA CYS A 381 -5.36 -23.07 -7.27
C CYS A 381 -6.04 -21.90 -6.56
N LYS A 382 -7.36 -22.02 -6.40
CA LYS A 382 -8.17 -21.05 -5.66
C LYS A 382 -8.95 -21.76 -4.56
N ILE A 383 -8.77 -21.30 -3.34
CA ILE A 383 -9.29 -21.89 -2.11
C ILE A 383 -10.33 -20.95 -1.53
N GLU A 384 -11.54 -21.47 -1.34
CA GLU A 384 -12.63 -20.81 -0.64
C GLU A 384 -12.87 -21.52 0.69
N GLY A 385 -13.12 -20.78 1.77
CA GLY A 385 -13.39 -21.35 3.08
C GLY A 385 -13.50 -20.26 4.13
N TYR A 386 -14.37 -20.44 5.10
CA TYR A 386 -14.51 -19.51 6.23
C TYR A 386 -14.80 -20.29 7.51
N PRO A 387 -13.97 -20.21 8.57
CA PRO A 387 -12.76 -19.38 8.72
C PRO A 387 -11.65 -19.67 7.70
N ASP A 388 -10.74 -18.71 7.46
CA ASP A 388 -9.71 -18.84 6.42
C ASP A 388 -8.85 -20.11 6.64
N PRO A 389 -8.67 -20.96 5.62
CA PRO A 389 -7.94 -22.20 5.76
C PRO A 389 -6.43 -22.01 5.94
N GLU A 390 -5.79 -22.82 6.79
CA GLU A 390 -4.34 -23.04 6.77
C GLU A 390 -3.99 -23.91 5.56
N VAL A 391 -3.03 -23.45 4.75
CA VAL A 391 -2.63 -24.12 3.52
C VAL A 391 -1.23 -24.69 3.65
N VAL A 392 -1.07 -25.97 3.34
CA VAL A 392 0.21 -26.68 3.34
C VAL A 392 0.39 -27.41 2.01
N TRP A 393 1.55 -27.24 1.40
CA TRP A 393 1.95 -27.97 0.21
C TRP A 393 2.80 -29.19 0.57
N TYR A 394 2.65 -30.26 -0.20
CA TYR A 394 3.35 -31.52 -0.03
C TYR A 394 3.97 -31.95 -1.34
N LYS A 395 5.19 -32.49 -1.28
CA LYS A 395 5.87 -33.23 -2.34
C LYS A 395 6.02 -34.67 -1.86
N ASP A 396 5.39 -35.63 -2.53
CA ASP A 396 5.35 -37.04 -2.13
C ASP A 396 5.05 -37.24 -0.63
N ASP A 397 3.95 -36.62 -0.20
CA ASP A 397 3.44 -36.64 1.19
C ASP A 397 4.36 -35.99 2.24
N GLN A 398 5.48 -35.37 1.84
CA GLN A 398 6.34 -34.59 2.74
C GLN A 398 6.02 -33.09 2.65
N PRO A 399 5.86 -32.39 3.79
CA PRO A 399 5.51 -30.97 3.79
C PRO A 399 6.65 -30.13 3.22
N ILE A 400 6.32 -29.30 2.24
CA ILE A 400 7.24 -28.36 1.60
C ILE A 400 7.40 -27.15 2.53
N LYS A 401 8.66 -26.74 2.74
CA LYS A 401 8.99 -25.48 3.40
C LYS A 401 9.39 -24.45 2.36
N GLU A 402 9.02 -23.20 2.60
CA GLU A 402 9.41 -22.10 1.73
C GLU A 402 10.93 -21.93 1.69
N THR A 403 11.49 -21.91 0.49
CA THR A 403 12.92 -21.79 0.20
C THR A 403 13.13 -20.98 -1.09
N ARG A 404 14.36 -20.83 -1.56
CA ARG A 404 14.61 -20.24 -2.89
C ARG A 404 14.09 -21.13 -4.04
N HIS A 405 14.12 -22.45 -3.82
CA HIS A 405 13.68 -23.48 -4.77
C HIS A 405 12.15 -23.57 -4.82
N PHE A 406 11.51 -23.63 -3.65
CA PHE A 406 10.06 -23.68 -3.48
C PHE A 406 9.52 -22.35 -2.93
N GLN A 407 8.85 -21.58 -3.78
CA GLN A 407 8.19 -20.32 -3.40
C GLN A 407 6.68 -20.58 -3.32
N ILE A 408 6.09 -20.28 -2.16
CA ILE A 408 4.66 -20.48 -1.91
C ILE A 408 4.03 -19.11 -1.73
N ASP A 409 2.96 -18.85 -2.48
CA ASP A 409 2.14 -17.65 -2.30
C ASP A 409 0.71 -18.07 -1.99
N TYR A 410 0.13 -17.48 -0.95
CA TYR A 410 -1.27 -17.66 -0.61
C TYR A 410 -1.83 -16.32 -0.17
N ASP A 411 -2.67 -15.74 -1.02
CA ASP A 411 -3.29 -14.45 -0.78
C ASP A 411 -4.67 -14.59 -0.13
N GLU A 412 -5.23 -13.45 0.20
CA GLU A 412 -6.46 -13.36 0.98
C GLU A 412 -7.74 -13.46 0.16
N ASP A 413 -7.60 -13.41 -1.17
CA ASP A 413 -8.67 -13.70 -2.12
C ASP A 413 -8.78 -15.20 -2.40
N GLY A 414 -7.92 -16.00 -1.75
CA GLY A 414 -7.88 -17.44 -1.84
C GLY A 414 -6.98 -17.96 -2.96
N ASN A 415 -6.24 -17.09 -3.66
CA ASN A 415 -5.33 -17.54 -4.71
C ASN A 415 -4.09 -18.14 -4.04
N CYS A 416 -3.77 -19.38 -4.42
CA CYS A 416 -2.68 -20.15 -3.84
C CYS A 416 -1.81 -20.71 -4.97
N SER A 417 -0.51 -20.46 -4.91
CA SER A 417 0.43 -20.95 -5.90
C SER A 417 1.70 -21.52 -5.27
N LEU A 418 2.27 -22.52 -5.96
CA LEU A 418 3.60 -23.07 -5.69
C LEU A 418 4.43 -22.88 -6.96
N VAL A 419 5.56 -22.21 -6.82
CA VAL A 419 6.56 -22.02 -7.89
C VAL A 419 7.83 -22.78 -7.53
N ILE A 420 8.30 -23.61 -8.46
CA ILE A 420 9.53 -24.40 -8.37
C ILE A 420 10.53 -23.80 -9.35
N SER A 421 11.65 -23.29 -8.84
CA SER A 421 12.68 -22.61 -9.64
C SER A 421 13.77 -23.59 -10.05
N GLU A 422 14.27 -23.54 -11.29
CA GLU A 422 15.35 -24.42 -11.76
C GLU A 422 15.05 -25.91 -11.52
N VAL A 423 13.92 -26.37 -12.08
CA VAL A 423 13.40 -27.74 -11.93
C VAL A 423 14.46 -28.77 -12.31
N SER A 424 14.72 -29.73 -11.41
CA SER A 424 15.60 -30.88 -11.67
C SER A 424 14.82 -32.18 -11.73
N GLY A 425 15.48 -33.28 -12.13
CA GLY A 425 14.87 -34.62 -12.05
C GLY A 425 14.40 -35.03 -10.65
N ASP A 426 14.93 -34.42 -9.58
CA ASP A 426 14.45 -34.68 -8.21
C ASP A 426 13.07 -34.07 -7.95
N ASP A 427 12.62 -33.11 -8.76
CA ASP A 427 11.33 -32.42 -8.61
C ASP A 427 10.15 -33.13 -9.28
N ASP A 428 10.42 -34.12 -10.13
CA ASP A 428 9.43 -35.03 -10.69
C ASP A 428 8.76 -35.82 -9.55
N ALA A 429 7.54 -35.40 -9.22
CA ALA A 429 6.87 -35.82 -7.99
C ALA A 429 5.38 -35.48 -8.03
N LYS A 430 4.66 -36.03 -7.06
CA LYS A 430 3.25 -35.71 -6.82
C LYS A 430 3.14 -34.53 -5.85
N TYR A 431 2.50 -33.44 -6.29
CA TYR A 431 2.28 -32.25 -5.50
C TYR A 431 0.85 -32.17 -4.98
N THR A 432 0.69 -32.04 -3.66
CA THR A 432 -0.62 -31.93 -3.01
C THR A 432 -0.72 -30.64 -2.22
N VAL A 433 -1.81 -29.90 -2.42
CA VAL A 433 -2.16 -28.74 -1.57
C VAL A 433 -3.30 -29.14 -0.65
N LYS A 434 -3.12 -28.91 0.65
CA LYS A 434 -4.10 -29.18 1.70
C LYS A 434 -4.52 -27.88 2.37
N ALA A 435 -5.82 -27.62 2.40
CA ALA A 435 -6.44 -26.48 3.07
C ALA A 435 -7.25 -26.97 4.27
N VAL A 436 -7.04 -26.42 5.47
CA VAL A 436 -7.70 -26.85 6.72
C VAL A 436 -8.25 -25.67 7.49
N ASN A 437 -9.52 -25.72 7.89
CA ASN A 437 -10.09 -24.79 8.87
C ASN A 437 -10.84 -25.56 9.98
N SER A 438 -11.48 -24.83 10.89
CA SER A 438 -12.23 -25.44 12.02
C SER A 438 -13.42 -26.31 11.61
N LEU A 439 -13.90 -26.19 10.37
CA LEU A 439 -15.08 -26.88 9.85
C LEU A 439 -14.72 -28.08 8.95
N GLY A 440 -13.45 -28.21 8.54
CA GLY A 440 -12.98 -29.36 7.79
C GLY A 440 -11.71 -29.08 6.99
N GLU A 441 -11.43 -29.99 6.06
CA GLU A 441 -10.28 -29.91 5.17
C GLU A 441 -10.67 -30.20 3.73
N ALA A 442 -9.87 -29.69 2.80
CA ALA A 442 -9.90 -30.07 1.40
C ALA A 442 -8.47 -30.28 0.90
N THR A 443 -8.32 -31.17 -0.07
CA THR A 443 -7.05 -31.44 -0.74
C THR A 443 -7.25 -31.52 -2.25
N CYS A 444 -6.29 -31.02 -3.02
CA CYS A 444 -6.17 -31.35 -4.44
C CYS A 444 -4.71 -31.67 -4.81
N THR A 445 -4.54 -32.48 -5.85
CA THR A 445 -3.26 -33.09 -6.22
C THR A 445 -3.04 -33.03 -7.73
N ALA A 446 -1.79 -32.82 -8.14
CA ALA A 446 -1.32 -32.90 -9.53
C ALA A 446 0.11 -33.47 -9.57
N GLU A 447 0.56 -33.89 -10.76
CA GLU A 447 1.90 -34.42 -11.03
C GLU A 447 2.75 -33.39 -11.77
N LEU A 448 4.05 -33.32 -11.43
CA LEU A 448 5.06 -32.61 -12.23
C LEU A 448 5.87 -33.66 -12.99
N LEU A 449 5.92 -33.56 -14.32
CA LEU A 449 6.77 -34.39 -15.17
C LEU A 449 7.94 -33.57 -15.70
N VAL A 450 9.17 -34.08 -15.54
CA VAL A 450 10.39 -33.38 -15.94
C VAL A 450 11.03 -34.06 -17.15
N GLU A 451 11.06 -33.36 -18.28
CA GLU A 451 11.74 -33.81 -19.50
C GLU A 451 13.22 -33.39 -19.51
N VAL A 452 14.12 -34.37 -19.63
CA VAL A 452 15.55 -34.11 -19.82
C VAL A 452 15.80 -33.92 -21.32
N MET A 453 16.41 -32.80 -21.72
CA MET A 453 16.86 -32.64 -23.11
C MET A 453 18.00 -33.63 -23.38
N ALA A 454 17.78 -34.61 -24.25
CA ALA A 454 18.86 -35.46 -24.74
C ALA A 454 19.87 -34.57 -25.48
N GLY A 455 21.08 -34.44 -24.92
CA GLY A 455 22.19 -33.74 -25.57
C GLY A 455 22.56 -34.43 -26.87
N GLU A 456 22.77 -33.64 -27.91
CA GLU A 456 23.40 -34.08 -29.17
C GLU A 456 24.75 -34.73 -28.84
N GLU A 457 24.93 -36.00 -29.22
CA GLU A 457 26.21 -36.68 -29.15
C GLU A 457 27.20 -35.94 -30.07
N GLU A 458 28.22 -35.30 -29.49
CA GLU A 458 29.39 -34.85 -30.25
C GLU A 458 30.15 -36.10 -30.72
N GLU A 459 30.08 -36.42 -32.02
CA GLU A 459 30.96 -37.39 -32.66
C GLU A 459 32.41 -36.85 -32.62
N GLU A 460 33.23 -37.40 -31.73
CA GLU A 460 34.69 -37.29 -31.83
C GLU A 460 35.16 -38.15 -33.03
N GLU A 461 35.53 -37.50 -34.15
CA GLU A 461 36.30 -38.14 -35.22
C GLU A 461 37.71 -38.45 -34.68
N GLU A 462 37.99 -39.73 -34.42
CA GLU A 462 39.36 -40.24 -34.26
C GLU A 462 40.07 -40.20 -35.63
N GLU A 463 41.04 -39.29 -35.79
CA GLU A 463 42.10 -39.43 -36.79
C GLU A 463 43.02 -40.60 -36.37
N GLU A 464 42.81 -41.79 -36.95
CA GLU A 464 43.80 -42.87 -36.93
C GLU A 464 44.96 -42.54 -37.87
N GLU A 465 46.18 -42.49 -37.31
CA GLU A 465 47.44 -42.64 -38.05
C GLU A 465 47.51 -44.05 -38.68
N GLU A 466 47.59 -44.14 -40.01
CA GLU A 466 48.53 -45.02 -40.75
C GLU A 466 48.70 -44.62 -42.23
#